data_AF-A0A6A5TXV6-F1
#
_entry.id   AF-A0A6A5TXV6-F1
#
_cell.length_a   1.000
_cell.length_b   1.000
_cell.length_c   1.000
_cell.angle_alpha   90.00
_cell.angle_beta   90.00
_cell.angle_gamma   90.00
#
_symmetry.space_group_name_H-M   'P 1'
#
loop_
_entity.id
_entity.type
_entity.pdbx_description
1 polymer ?
#
loop_
_entity_poly.entity_id
_entity_poly.type
_entity_poly.pdbx_seq_one_letter_code
_entity_poly.pdbx_strand_id
1 'polypeptide(L)' 'PLDVVLFKPLLLAYSKALTNYLHRAQGLLLVKKGDFFPLFWEAWTTSFKKETILKSFKATSIWPCNTKVIL' A
#
# COMPACT_ATOMS: atom_id res chain seq x y z
N PRO A 1 -12.97 5.28 0.48
CA PRO A 1 -12.46 5.19 1.87
C PRO A 1 -11.32 4.15 2.05
N LEU A 2 -11.48 2.90 1.61
CA LEU A 2 -10.39 1.90 1.64
C LEU A 2 -9.25 2.26 0.67
N ASP A 3 -9.62 2.65 -0.56
CA ASP A 3 -8.70 3.09 -1.62
C ASP A 3 -7.78 4.22 -1.13
N VAL A 4 -8.34 5.22 -0.44
CA VAL A 4 -7.61 6.39 0.05
C VAL A 4 -6.72 6.08 1.25
N VAL A 5 -7.17 5.22 2.18
CA VAL A 5 -6.47 4.99 3.45
C VAL A 5 -5.49 3.81 3.39
N LEU A 6 -5.68 2.88 2.46
CA LEU A 6 -4.89 1.65 2.36
C LEU A 6 -4.13 1.54 1.04
N PHE A 7 -4.83 1.67 -0.10
CA PHE A 7 -4.23 1.46 -1.42
C PHE A 7 -3.42 2.66 -1.91
N LYS A 8 -3.81 3.90 -1.59
CA LYS A 8 -3.01 5.08 -1.93
C LYS A 8 -1.65 5.09 -1.21
N PRO A 9 -1.54 4.78 0.11
CA PRO A 9 -0.23 4.57 0.74
C PRO A 9 0.60 3.46 0.11
N LEU A 10 -0.01 2.34 -0.27
CA LEU A 10 0.68 1.25 -0.97
C LEU A 10 1.22 1.72 -2.33
N LEU A 11 0.41 2.42 -3.12
CA LEU A 11 0.81 3.00 -4.40
C LEU A 11 2.01 3.94 -4.22
N LEU A 12 1.95 4.84 -3.23
CA LEU A 12 3.04 5.78 -2.95
C LEU A 12 4.31 5.05 -2.49
N ALA A 13 4.19 4.03 -1.65
CA ALA A 13 5.32 3.23 -1.19
C ALA A 13 5.96 2.45 -2.35
N TYR A 14 5.15 1.84 -3.21
CA TYR A 14 5.61 1.12 -4.40
C TYR A 14 6.32 2.06 -5.38
N SER A 15 5.71 3.20 -5.70
CA SER A 15 6.33 4.22 -6.56
C SER A 15 7.67 4.70 -6.00
N LYS A 16 7.78 4.88 -4.68
CA LYS A 16 9.05 5.22 -4.02
C LYS A 16 10.10 4.11 -4.16
N ALA A 17 9.72 2.86 -3.91
CA ALA A 17 10.62 1.71 -4.05
C ALA A 17 11.10 1.57 -5.50
N LEU A 18 10.20 1.71 -6.47
CA LEU A 18 10.52 1.65 -7.89
C LEU A 18 11.46 2.79 -8.32
N THR A 19 11.20 4.03 -7.89
CA THR A 19 12.08 5.17 -8.17
C THR A 19 13.48 4.95 -7.60
N ASN A 20 13.58 4.43 -6.37
CA ASN A 20 14.87 4.12 -5.75
C ASN A 20 15.62 3.01 -6.51
N TYR A 21 14.90 1.98 -6.95
CA TYR A 21 15.46 0.90 -7.75
C TYR A 21 16.01 1.42 -9.09
N LEU A 22 15.22 2.20 -9.82
CA LEU A 22 15.63 2.81 -11.09
C LEU A 22 16.82 3.76 -10.92
N HIS A 23 16.81 4.58 -9.86
CA HIS A 23 17.92 5.47 -9.53
C HIS A 23 19.22 4.68 -9.27
N ARG A 24 19.15 3.59 -8.49
CA ARG A 24 20.31 2.71 -8.24
C ARG A 24 20.78 2.00 -9.50
N ALA A 25 19.86 1.61 -10.36
CA ALA A 25 20.17 0.99 -11.65
C ALA A 25 20.72 1.99 -12.69
N GLN A 26 20.64 3.30 -12.44
CA GLN A 26 21.04 4.38 -13.36
C GLN A 26 20.39 4.26 -14.75
N GLY A 27 19.22 3.62 -14.84
CA GLY A 27 18.55 3.31 -16.12
C GLY A 27 19.22 2.23 -16.98
N LEU A 28 20.28 1.58 -16.49
CA LEU A 28 21.00 0.51 -17.20
C LEU A 28 20.30 -0.84 -17.08
N LEU A 29 19.51 -1.04 -16.01
CA LEU A 29 18.71 -2.24 -15.81
C LEU A 29 17.26 -1.96 -16.16
N LEU A 30 16.70 -2.80 -17.03
CA LEU A 30 15.28 -2.79 -17.36
C LEU A 30 14.47 -3.41 -16.21
N VAL A 31 13.31 -2.83 -15.93
CA VAL A 31 12.33 -3.42 -15.00
C VAL A 31 11.72 -4.65 -15.66
N LYS A 32 11.88 -5.80 -15.03
CA LYS A 32 11.30 -7.07 -15.45
C LYS A 32 10.11 -7.43 -14.58
N LYS A 33 9.26 -8.33 -15.08
CA LYS A 33 8.13 -8.86 -14.31
C LYS A 33 8.56 -9.48 -12.97
N GLY A 34 9.76 -10.05 -12.90
CA GLY A 34 10.32 -10.61 -11.66
C GLY A 34 10.65 -9.57 -10.59
N ASP A 35 10.92 -8.31 -10.99
CA ASP A 35 11.25 -7.22 -10.06
C ASP A 35 10.01 -6.71 -9.33
N PHE A 36 8.81 -7.04 -9.83
CA PHE A 36 7.55 -6.63 -9.21
C PHE A 36 7.45 -7.11 -7.76
N PHE A 37 7.69 -8.39 -7.48
CA PHE A 37 7.39 -8.96 -6.17
C PHE A 37 8.27 -8.39 -5.05
N PRO A 38 9.61 -8.26 -5.20
CA PRO A 38 10.44 -7.61 -4.19
C PRO A 38 10.01 -6.17 -3.88
N LEU A 39 9.74 -5.36 -4.92
CA LEU A 39 9.28 -3.97 -4.78
C LEU A 39 7.89 -3.88 -4.14
N PHE A 40 6.99 -4.78 -4.55
CA PHE A 40 5.66 -4.91 -3.96
C PHE A 40 5.74 -5.31 -2.50
N TRP A 41 6.61 -6.25 -2.13
CA TRP A 41 6.73 -6.74 -0.76
C TRP A 41 7.27 -5.65 0.19
N GLU A 42 8.27 -4.88 -0.26
CA GLU A 42 8.75 -3.69 0.47
C GLU A 42 7.61 -2.67 0.68
N ALA A 43 6.86 -2.38 -0.38
CA ALA A 43 5.73 -1.45 -0.30
C ALA A 43 4.60 -1.97 0.61
N TRP A 44 4.29 -3.27 0.54
CA TRP A 44 3.26 -3.92 1.34
C TRP A 44 3.60 -3.87 2.83
N THR A 45 4.80 -4.32 3.20
CA THR A 45 5.23 -4.36 4.62
C THR A 45 5.29 -2.98 5.26
N THR A 46 5.54 -1.93 4.47
CA THR A 46 5.58 -0.55 4.94
C THR A 46 4.21 0.12 5.04
N SER A 47 3.25 -0.26 4.19
CA SER A 47 1.92 0.38 4.11
C SER A 47 0.81 -0.40 4.84
N PHE A 48 0.79 -1.73 4.72
CA PHE A 48 -0.23 -2.61 5.31
C PHE A 48 0.10 -2.97 6.77
N LYS A 49 0.20 -1.95 7.63
CA LYS A 49 0.34 -2.13 9.07
C LYS A 49 -1.02 -2.39 9.71
N LYS A 50 -1.05 -3.14 10.82
CA LYS A 50 -2.26 -3.42 11.61
C LYS A 50 -3.08 -2.16 11.88
N GLU A 51 -2.41 -1.08 12.28
CA GLU A 51 -3.03 0.22 12.56
C GLU A 51 -3.70 0.84 11.33
N THR A 52 -3.03 0.80 10.17
CA THR A 52 -3.56 1.33 8.90
C THR A 52 -4.77 0.52 8.44
N ILE A 53 -4.72 -0.81 8.58
CA ILE A 53 -5.84 -1.70 8.26
C ILE A 53 -7.04 -1.42 9.17
N LEU A 54 -6.83 -1.27 10.48
CA LEU A 54 -7.92 -0.93 11.40
C LEU A 54 -8.51 0.47 11.11
N LYS A 55 -7.66 1.45 10.81
CA LYS A 55 -8.11 2.80 10.41
C LYS A 55 -8.91 2.76 9.11
N SER A 56 -8.51 1.95 8.14
CA SER A 56 -9.17 1.85 6.85
C SER A 56 -10.54 1.17 6.97
N PHE A 57 -10.67 0.14 7.81
CA PHE A 57 -11.96 -0.48 8.11
C PHE A 57 -12.89 0.45 8.91
N LYS A 58 -12.34 1.28 9.80
CA LYS A 58 -13.11 2.31 10.49
C LYS A 58 -13.59 3.39 9.52
N ALA A 59 -12.75 3.85 8.62
CA ALA A 59 -13.10 4.88 7.63
C ALA A 59 -14.11 4.39 6.58
N THR A 60 -14.23 3.07 6.39
CA THR A 60 -15.24 2.46 5.50
C THR A 60 -16.52 2.04 6.24
N SER A 61 -16.58 2.25 7.56
CA SER A 61 -17.64 1.73 8.43
C SER A 61 -17.82 0.20 8.38
N ILE A 62 -16.81 -0.53 7.89
CA ILE A 62 -16.80 -2.01 7.88
C ILE A 62 -16.52 -2.52 9.30
N TRP A 63 -15.62 -1.88 10.04
CA TRP A 63 -15.25 -2.28 11.40
C TRP A 63 -14.84 -1.08 12.27
N PRO A 64 -15.25 -0.97 13.56
CA PRO A 64 -16.09 -1.92 14.31
C PRO A 64 -17.49 -2.01 13.72
N CYS A 65 -18.05 -3.22 13.66
CA CYS A 65 -19.46 -3.45 13.30
C CYS A 65 -20.33 -2.81 14.38
N ASN A 66 -20.63 -1.53 14.22
CA ASN A 66 -21.40 -0.79 15.20
C ASN A 66 -22.89 -1.09 14.94
N THR A 67 -23.41 -2.13 15.60
CA THR A 67 -24.82 -2.58 15.48
C THR A 67 -25.85 -1.54 15.93
N LYS A 68 -25.42 -0.38 16.45
CA LYS A 68 -26.28 0.73 16.86
C LYS A 68 -26.44 1.84 15.81
N VAL A 69 -25.73 1.77 14.69
CA VAL A 69 -25.96 2.69 13.57
C VAL A 69 -26.99 2.05 12.65
N ILE A 70 -28.26 2.16 13.05
CA ILE A 70 -29.39 1.93 12.15
C ILE A 70 -29.49 3.21 11.30
N LEU A 71 -29.31 3.05 9.98
CA LEU A 71 -29.58 4.08 8.98
C LEU A 71 -31.08 4.34 8.89
#